data_AF-A0A6L6CX15-F1
#
_entry.id   AF-A0A6L6CX15-F1
#
_cell.length_a   1.000
_cell.length_b   1.000
_cell.length_c   1.000
_cell.angle_alpha   90.00
_cell.angle_beta   90.00
_cell.angle_gamma   90.00
#
_symmetry.space_group_name_H-M   'P 1'
#
loop_
_entity.id
_entity.type
_entity.pdbx_description
1 polymer ?
#
loop_
_entity_poly.entity_id
_entity_poly.type
_entity_poly.pdbx_seq_one_letter_code
_entity_poly.pdbx_strand_id
1 'polypeptide(L)'
;MNNTALILNLLATWMMVGVIWFVQIVHYPLLAVVPVESASSVAVQHQQRTAWVVMIPMTVEGFSTLALLKWVPDSVAWWLPWINALLLAVALGCTVFLSVP
;
A
#
# COMPACT_ATOMS: atom_id res chain seq x y z
N MET A 1 -11.48 -9.79 19.08
CA MET A 1 -10.20 -9.60 18.35
C MET A 1 -10.39 -9.54 16.83
N ASN A 2 -11.25 -10.38 16.23
CA ASN A 2 -11.37 -10.49 14.77
C ASN A 2 -11.85 -9.20 14.08
N ASN A 3 -12.82 -8.48 14.68
CA ASN A 3 -13.32 -7.22 14.09
C ASN A 3 -12.30 -6.09 14.11
N THR A 4 -11.38 -6.08 15.09
CA THR A 4 -10.31 -5.07 15.16
C THR A 4 -9.34 -5.23 14.00
N ALA A 5 -8.94 -6.47 13.68
CA ALA A 5 -8.09 -6.76 12.52
C ALA A 5 -8.77 -6.34 11.21
N LEU A 6 -10.09 -6.62 11.08
CA LEU A 6 -10.87 -6.20 9.92
C LEU A 6 -10.91 -4.68 9.76
N ILE A 7 -11.18 -3.94 10.84
CA ILE A 7 -11.21 -2.46 10.81
C ILE A 7 -9.82 -1.90 10.48
N LEU A 8 -8.76 -2.44 11.09
CA LEU A 8 -7.40 -2.00 10.81
C LEU A 8 -7.00 -2.27 9.35
N ASN A 9 -7.35 -3.44 8.82
CA ASN A 9 -7.12 -3.79 7.44
C ASN A 9 -7.84 -2.81 6.50
N LEU A 10 -9.15 -2.62 6.71
CA LEU A 10 -9.96 -1.70 5.91
C LEU A 10 -9.41 -0.27 5.92
N LEU A 11 -9.08 0.26 7.10
CA LEU A 11 -8.54 1.62 7.23
C LEU A 11 -7.17 1.76 6.55
N ALA A 12 -6.29 0.78 6.75
CA ALA A 12 -4.96 0.79 6.15
C ALA A 12 -5.03 0.70 4.62
N THR A 13 -5.83 -0.22 4.07
CA THR A 13 -6.06 -0.35 2.62
C THR A 13 -6.65 0.94 2.06
N TRP A 14 -7.65 1.53 2.72
CA TRP A 14 -8.28 2.74 2.21
C TRP A 14 -7.37 3.96 2.26
N MET A 15 -6.51 4.05 3.28
CA MET A 15 -5.44 5.03 3.32
C MET A 15 -4.46 4.84 2.16
N MET A 16 -4.04 3.61 1.87
CA MET A 16 -3.15 3.29 0.75
C MET A 16 -3.78 3.65 -0.60
N VAL A 17 -5.08 3.35 -0.81
CA VAL A 17 -5.82 3.78 -2.01
C VAL A 17 -5.77 5.30 -2.16
N GLY A 18 -6.03 6.05 -1.08
CA GLY A 18 -5.94 7.51 -1.10
C GLY A 18 -4.55 8.03 -1.44
N VAL A 19 -3.50 7.44 -0.86
CA VAL A 19 -2.11 7.80 -1.16
C VAL A 19 -1.78 7.51 -2.63
N ILE A 20 -2.16 6.34 -3.15
CA ILE A 20 -1.91 5.97 -4.55
C ILE A 20 -2.61 6.95 -5.49
N TRP A 21 -3.89 7.28 -5.25
CA TRP A 21 -4.60 8.26 -6.08
C TRP A 21 -3.96 9.64 -6.03
N PHE A 22 -3.59 10.12 -4.85
CA PHE A 22 -2.91 11.40 -4.73
C PHE A 22 -1.57 11.41 -5.51
N VAL A 23 -0.80 10.32 -5.40
CA VAL A 23 0.47 10.21 -6.13
C VAL A 23 0.24 10.18 -7.64
N GLN A 24 -0.67 9.33 -8.11
CA GLN A 24 -0.92 9.11 -9.54
C GLN A 24 -1.59 10.30 -10.23
N ILE A 25 -2.57 10.93 -9.58
CA ILE A 25 -3.36 12.01 -10.18
C ILE A 25 -2.67 13.36 -10.03
N VAL A 26 -1.91 13.55 -8.94
CA VAL A 26 -1.33 14.88 -8.61
C VAL A 26 0.20 14.88 -8.75
N HIS A 27 0.91 14.02 -8.02
CA HIS A 27 2.38 14.12 -7.95
C HIS A 27 3.09 13.69 -9.25
N TYR A 28 2.77 12.52 -9.81
CA TYR A 28 3.45 12.03 -11.01
C TYR A 28 3.27 12.93 -12.23
N PRO A 29 2.09 13.52 -12.50
CA PRO A 29 1.94 14.52 -13.56
C PRO A 29 2.83 15.76 -13.34
N LEU A 30 3.03 16.19 -12.09
CA LEU A 30 3.92 17.31 -11.77
C LEU A 30 5.40 16.95 -11.93
N LEU A 31 5.79 15.68 -11.87
CA LEU A 31 7.16 15.27 -12.17
C LEU A 31 7.49 15.44 -13.67
N ALA A 32 6.50 15.46 -14.55
CA ALA A 32 6.72 15.64 -16.00
C ALA A 32 7.22 17.04 -16.39
N VAL A 33 7.10 18.02 -15.49
CA VAL A 33 7.56 19.41 -15.73
C VAL A 33 8.92 19.73 -15.09
N VAL A 34 9.54 18.76 -14.43
CA VAL A 34 10.85 18.94 -13.76
C VAL A 34 11.98 18.97 -14.81
N PRO A 35 12.97 19.89 -14.69
CA PRO A 35 14.13 19.93 -15.59
C PRO A 35 14.88 18.60 -15.62
N VAL A 36 15.29 18.18 -16.82
CA VAL A 36 15.90 16.86 -17.06
C VAL A 36 17.16 16.65 -16.22
N GLU A 37 17.93 17.71 -15.99
CA GLU A 37 19.15 17.67 -15.17
C GLU A 37 18.88 17.25 -13.71
N SER A 38 17.66 17.50 -13.22
CA SER A 38 17.24 17.21 -11.84
C SER A 38 16.25 16.05 -11.72
N ALA A 39 15.73 15.53 -12.84
CA ALA A 39 14.66 14.54 -12.85
C ALA A 39 15.00 13.27 -12.06
N SER A 40 16.23 12.76 -12.19
CA SER A 40 16.68 11.56 -11.47
C SER A 40 16.79 11.78 -9.95
N SER A 41 17.39 12.90 -9.52
CA SER A 41 17.57 13.21 -8.10
C SER A 41 16.23 13.51 -7.41
N VAL A 42 15.28 14.12 -8.13
CA VAL A 42 13.92 14.35 -7.65
C VAL A 42 13.17 13.03 -7.53
N ALA A 43 13.27 12.14 -8.52
CA ALA A 43 12.62 10.82 -8.47
C ALA A 43 13.12 9.98 -7.28
N VAL A 44 14.43 9.93 -7.05
CA VAL A 44 15.02 9.21 -5.91
C VAL A 44 14.54 9.78 -4.57
N GLN A 45 14.55 11.10 -4.41
CA GLN A 45 14.07 11.73 -3.18
C GLN A 45 12.57 11.54 -2.97
N HIS A 46 11.78 11.64 -4.03
CA HIS A 46 10.34 11.36 -3.99
C HIS A 46 10.11 9.95 -3.48
N GLN A 47 10.78 8.96 -4.08
CA GLN A 47 10.65 7.57 -3.69
C GLN A 47 11.04 7.31 -2.22
N GLN A 48 12.17 7.84 -1.76
CA GLN A 48 12.60 7.70 -0.37
C GLN A 48 11.60 8.32 0.62
N ARG A 49 11.04 9.48 0.29
CA ARG A 49 10.04 10.14 1.14
C ARG A 49 8.71 9.40 1.13
N THR A 50 8.27 8.90 -0.03
CA THR A 50 7.06 8.08 -0.13
C THR A 50 7.20 6.82 0.71
N ALA A 51 8.37 6.16 0.70
CA ALA A 51 8.62 4.96 1.50
C ALA A 51 8.32 5.17 2.99
N TRP A 52 8.74 6.30 3.57
CA TRP A 52 8.44 6.64 4.97
C TRP A 52 6.95 6.82 5.24
N VAL A 53 6.21 7.41 4.30
CA VAL A 53 4.76 7.65 4.46
C VAL A 53 3.98 6.34 4.35
N VAL A 54 4.34 5.46 3.40
CA VAL A 54 3.59 4.21 3.16
C VAL A 54 3.97 3.09 4.11
N MET A 55 5.16 3.11 4.72
CA MET A 55 5.65 2.03 5.58
C MET A 55 4.66 1.66 6.69
N ILE A 56 4.10 2.65 7.39
CA ILE A 56 3.16 2.43 8.49
C ILE A 56 1.86 1.78 8.01
N PRO A 57 1.07 2.38 7.09
CA PRO A 57 -0.18 1.78 6.64
C PRO A 57 0.04 0.41 5.99
N MET A 58 1.09 0.25 5.19
CA MET A 58 1.42 -1.01 4.53
C MET A 58 1.81 -2.12 5.53
N THR A 59 2.51 -1.78 6.62
CA THR A 59 2.81 -2.73 7.69
C THR A 59 1.55 -3.15 8.44
N VAL A 60 0.67 -2.19 8.76
CA VAL A 60 -0.63 -2.48 9.41
C VAL A 60 -1.50 -3.35 8.52
N GLU A 61 -1.57 -3.06 7.23
CA GLU A 61 -2.30 -3.85 6.23
C GLU A 61 -1.77 -5.29 6.14
N GLY A 62 -0.45 -5.47 6.12
CA GLY A 62 0.20 -6.78 6.14
C GLY A 62 -0.13 -7.62 7.37
N PHE A 63 0.10 -7.08 8.58
CA PHE A 63 -0.17 -7.82 9.81
C PHE A 63 -1.65 -8.10 10.03
N SER A 64 -2.53 -7.14 9.68
CA SER A 64 -3.98 -7.34 9.76
C SER A 64 -4.46 -8.40 8.78
N THR A 65 -3.89 -8.46 7.57
CA THR A 65 -4.17 -9.52 6.59
C THR A 65 -3.77 -10.90 7.10
N LEU A 66 -2.57 -11.04 7.68
CA LEU A 66 -2.11 -12.30 8.29
C LEU A 66 -3.01 -12.72 9.46
N ALA A 67 -3.45 -11.76 10.28
CA ALA A 67 -4.38 -12.04 11.37
C ALA A 67 -5.75 -12.52 10.84
N LEU A 68 -6.27 -11.94 9.75
CA LEU A 68 -7.53 -12.34 9.13
C LEU A 68 -7.47 -13.72 8.47
N LEU A 69 -6.32 -14.12 7.91
CA LEU A 69 -6.12 -15.48 7.39
C LEU A 69 -6.19 -16.54 8.49
N LYS A 70 -5.72 -16.21 9.71
CA LYS A 70 -5.74 -17.12 10.86
C LYS A 70 -7.08 -17.11 11.61
N TRP A 71 -7.69 -15.94 11.73
CA TRP A 71 -8.89 -15.71 12.53
C TRP A 71 -9.94 -14.95 11.72
N VAL A 72 -10.66 -15.69 10.88
CA VAL A 72 -11.76 -15.14 10.09
C VAL A 72 -12.91 -14.74 11.02
N PRO A 73 -13.43 -13.50 10.96
CA PRO A 73 -14.65 -13.12 11.68
C PRO A 73 -15.87 -13.87 11.11
N ASP A 74 -16.83 -14.25 11.96
CA ASP A 74 -18.03 -15.00 11.55
C ASP A 74 -18.92 -14.25 10.53
N SER A 75 -18.81 -12.92 10.48
CA SER A 75 -19.52 -12.06 9.53
C SER A 75 -18.91 -12.01 8.13
N VAL A 76 -17.75 -12.66 7.93
CA VAL A 76 -16.97 -12.60 6.68
C VAL A 76 -16.88 -13.98 6.07
N ALA A 77 -17.09 -14.08 4.77
CA ALA A 77 -16.93 -15.34 4.07
C ALA A 77 -15.47 -15.83 4.13
N TRP A 78 -15.28 -17.12 4.39
CA TRP A 78 -13.96 -17.74 4.64
C TRP A 78 -12.94 -17.56 3.49
N TRP A 79 -13.39 -17.32 2.26
CA TRP A 79 -12.53 -17.11 1.08
C TRP A 79 -12.08 -15.67 0.88
N LEU A 80 -12.73 -14.68 1.49
CA LEU A 80 -12.39 -13.26 1.32
C LEU A 80 -10.99 -12.90 1.83
N PRO A 81 -10.52 -13.40 3.01
CA PRO A 81 -9.16 -13.15 3.46
C PRO A 81 -8.08 -13.66 2.48
N TRP A 82 -8.35 -14.75 1.77
CA TRP A 82 -7.44 -15.29 0.76
C TRP A 82 -7.33 -14.38 -0.48
N ILE A 83 -8.45 -13.82 -0.93
CA ILE A 83 -8.43 -12.83 -2.02
C ILE A 83 -7.68 -11.57 -1.58
N ASN A 84 -7.98 -11.06 -0.38
CA ASN A 84 -7.27 -9.91 0.18
C ASN A 84 -5.75 -10.17 0.24
N ALA A 85 -5.35 -11.35 0.72
CA ALA A 85 -3.94 -11.73 0.78
C ALA A 85 -3.28 -11.84 -0.60
N LEU A 86 -3.99 -12.37 -1.60
CA LEU A 86 -3.48 -12.44 -2.98
C LEU A 86 -3.26 -11.03 -3.56
N LEU A 87 -4.26 -10.15 -3.42
CA LEU A 87 -4.16 -8.77 -3.90
C LEU A 87 -3.03 -8.00 -3.21
N LEU A 88 -2.92 -8.14 -1.89
CA LEU A 88 -1.84 -7.55 -1.13
C LEU A 88 -0.48 -8.10 -1.57
N ALA A 89 -0.36 -9.41 -1.78
CA ALA A 89 0.89 -10.03 -2.24
C ALA A 89 1.31 -9.50 -3.62
N VAL A 90 0.35 -9.30 -4.54
CA VAL A 90 0.63 -8.68 -5.84
C VAL A 90 1.08 -7.23 -5.67
N ALA A 91 0.37 -6.42 -4.88
CA ALA A 91 0.70 -5.02 -4.65
C ALA A 91 2.08 -4.85 -3.98
N LEU A 92 2.36 -5.65 -2.94
CA LEU A 92 3.64 -5.69 -2.24
C LEU A 92 4.75 -6.17 -3.18
N GLY A 93 4.50 -7.21 -3.97
CA GLY A 93 5.44 -7.72 -4.96
C GLY A 93 5.82 -6.66 -6.00
N CYS A 94 4.84 -5.95 -6.56
CA CYS A 94 5.10 -4.82 -7.47
C CYS A 94 5.92 -3.72 -6.78
N THR A 95 5.63 -3.44 -5.51
CA THR A 95 6.39 -2.42 -4.77
C THR A 95 7.84 -2.84 -4.57
N VAL A 96 8.08 -4.05 -4.07
CA VAL A 96 9.41 -4.55 -3.73
C VAL A 96 10.27 -4.84 -4.98
N PHE A 97 9.69 -5.43 -6.02
CA PHE A 97 10.45 -5.87 -7.20
C PHE A 97 10.49 -4.87 -8.35
N LEU A 98 9.50 -3.99 -8.47
CA LEU A 98 9.40 -3.05 -9.61
C LEU A 98 9.60 -1.59 -9.20
N SER A 99 9.31 -1.24 -7.94
CA SER A 99 9.24 0.17 -7.51
C SER A 99 10.35 0.58 -6.53
N VAL A 100 10.97 -0.37 -5.82
CA VAL A 100 12.16 -0.16 -4.99
C VAL A 100 13.39 -0.63 -5.79
N PRO A 101 14.38 0.22 -6.08
CA PRO A 101 15.60 -0.16 -6.78
C PRO A 101 16.52 -1.02 -5.91
#